data_AF-Q6TF91-F1
#
_entry.id   AF-Q6TF91-F1
#
_cell.length_a   1.000
_cell.length_b   1.000
_cell.length_c   1.000
_cell.angle_alpha   90.00
_cell.angle_beta   90.00
_cell.angle_gamma   90.00
#
_symmetry.space_group_name_H-M   'P 1'
#
loop_
_entity.id
_entity.type
_entity.pdbx_description
1 polymer ?
#
loop_
_entity_poly.entity_id
_entity_poly.type
_entity_poly.pdbx_seq_one_letter_code
_entity_poly.pdbx_strand_id
1 'polypeptide(L)'
;MIVPAQQRHLAFTFGYGKSMLYSHMIERGFGLRVALNLGDAEKIKSIDKSTLDRVSLKTKSQTSKSTNVNDFDFEFDQEILKSICASIESDSDMNEVVSGSDAVSLYTEVELSIFPELADRLISAYKEQTYKEKYPWVDFIQPISDPSLIKTLNDNILSSINNDYLENIWISPLK
;
A
#
# COMPACT_ATOMS: atom_id res chain seq x y z
N MET A 1 -16.39 -0.11 -13.87
CA MET A 1 -16.12 -1.10 -14.93
C MET A 1 -15.30 -2.23 -14.33
N ILE A 2 -15.61 -3.49 -14.64
CA ILE A 2 -14.80 -4.64 -14.21
C ILE A 2 -14.10 -5.22 -15.43
N VAL A 3 -12.78 -5.37 -15.36
CA VAL A 3 -11.94 -5.89 -16.43
C VAL A 3 -11.22 -7.15 -15.92
N PRO A 4 -11.42 -8.32 -16.56
CA PRO A 4 -10.63 -9.50 -16.24
C PRO A 4 -9.21 -9.35 -16.78
N ALA A 5 -8.20 -9.68 -15.97
CA ALA A 5 -6.80 -9.63 -16.33
C ALA A 5 -6.02 -10.65 -15.48
N GLN A 6 -5.13 -11.44 -16.11
CA GLN A 6 -4.29 -12.44 -15.45
C GLN A 6 -4.96 -13.30 -14.34
N GLN A 7 -6.15 -13.86 -14.63
CA GLN A 7 -6.97 -14.65 -13.68
C GLN A 7 -7.52 -13.89 -12.47
N ARG A 8 -7.48 -12.55 -12.49
CA ARG A 8 -8.07 -11.66 -11.50
C ARG A 8 -9.06 -10.69 -12.17
N HIS A 9 -9.81 -9.97 -11.36
CA HIS A 9 -10.71 -8.91 -11.81
C HIS A 9 -10.25 -7.57 -11.26
N LEU A 10 -10.04 -6.59 -12.13
CA LEU A 10 -9.80 -5.20 -11.74
C LEU A 10 -11.09 -4.40 -11.86
N ALA A 11 -11.46 -3.75 -10.76
CA ALA A 11 -12.58 -2.84 -10.72
C ALA A 11 -12.09 -1.39 -10.90
N PHE A 12 -12.29 -0.84 -12.10
CA PHE A 12 -12.11 0.58 -12.37
C PHE A 12 -13.35 1.33 -11.86
N THR A 13 -13.19 2.02 -10.73
CA THR A 13 -14.26 2.79 -10.09
C THR A 13 -14.14 4.26 -10.43
N PHE A 14 -15.23 4.87 -10.85
CA PHE A 14 -15.34 6.32 -11.08
C PHE A 14 -16.32 6.90 -10.07
N GLY A 15 -16.01 8.10 -9.53
CA GLY A 15 -16.81 8.74 -8.50
C GLY A 15 -17.03 7.84 -7.27
N TYR A 16 -18.29 7.60 -6.91
CA TYR A 16 -18.66 6.82 -5.73
C TYR A 16 -18.62 5.29 -5.92
N GLY A 17 -18.20 4.77 -7.08
CA GLY A 17 -18.24 3.33 -7.37
C GLY A 17 -17.49 2.43 -6.37
N LYS A 18 -16.46 2.97 -5.68
CA LYS A 18 -15.71 2.23 -4.64
C LYS A 18 -16.59 1.76 -3.49
N SER A 19 -17.60 2.53 -3.06
CA SER A 19 -18.44 2.19 -1.91
C SER A 19 -19.36 0.99 -2.17
N MET A 20 -19.55 0.63 -3.45
CA MET A 20 -20.37 -0.51 -3.87
C MET A 20 -19.59 -1.82 -3.86
N LEU A 21 -18.25 -1.78 -3.71
CA LEU A 21 -17.44 -2.98 -3.66
C LEU A 21 -17.46 -3.60 -2.26
N TYR A 22 -17.60 -4.91 -2.20
CA TYR A 22 -17.45 -5.64 -0.95
C TYR A 22 -16.00 -5.58 -0.47
N SER A 23 -15.80 -5.03 0.73
CA SER A 23 -14.46 -4.79 1.28
C SER A 23 -13.60 -6.05 1.44
N HIS A 24 -14.22 -7.22 1.62
CA HIS A 24 -13.54 -8.52 1.72
C HIS A 24 -13.09 -9.09 0.37
N MET A 25 -13.56 -8.52 -0.75
CA MET A 25 -13.14 -8.90 -2.10
C MET A 25 -11.96 -8.06 -2.60
N ILE A 26 -11.54 -7.05 -1.83
CA ILE A 26 -10.47 -6.12 -2.21
C ILE A 26 -9.14 -6.63 -1.67
N GLU A 27 -8.16 -6.75 -2.57
CA GLU A 27 -6.76 -6.99 -2.20
C GLU A 27 -6.20 -5.74 -1.49
N ARG A 28 -5.93 -5.86 -0.19
CA ARG A 28 -5.39 -4.75 0.62
C ARG A 28 -3.94 -4.46 0.24
N GLY A 29 -3.56 -3.19 0.27
CA GLY A 29 -2.21 -2.76 -0.14
C GLY A 29 -1.88 -2.95 -1.62
N PHE A 30 -2.84 -3.37 -2.45
CA PHE A 30 -2.63 -3.51 -3.89
C PHE A 30 -2.08 -2.23 -4.52
N GLY A 31 -2.76 -1.11 -4.28
CA GLY A 31 -2.34 0.17 -4.83
C GLY A 31 -0.97 0.63 -4.32
N LEU A 32 -0.67 0.42 -3.05
CA LEU A 32 0.60 0.80 -2.43
C LEU A 32 1.75 0.07 -3.14
N ARG A 33 1.65 -1.25 -3.29
CA ARG A 33 2.68 -2.03 -3.99
C ARG A 33 2.82 -1.62 -5.45
N VAL A 34 1.71 -1.41 -6.15
CA VAL A 34 1.75 -0.92 -7.54
C VAL A 34 2.46 0.43 -7.63
N ALA A 35 2.14 1.38 -6.75
CA ALA A 35 2.73 2.71 -6.76
C ALA A 35 4.23 2.68 -6.40
N LEU A 36 4.66 1.77 -5.52
CA LEU A 36 6.07 1.59 -5.19
C LEU A 36 6.87 0.96 -6.35
N ASN A 37 6.26 0.05 -7.12
CA ASN A 37 6.92 -0.56 -8.29
C ASN A 37 6.98 0.40 -9.48
N LEU A 38 5.86 1.09 -9.81
CA LEU A 38 5.80 2.00 -10.95
C LEU A 38 6.41 3.38 -10.68
N GLY A 39 6.37 3.84 -9.43
CA GLY A 39 6.85 5.15 -9.04
C GLY A 39 8.37 5.25 -9.06
N ASP A 40 8.85 6.43 -9.45
CA ASP A 40 10.24 6.83 -9.31
C ASP A 40 10.49 7.24 -7.84
N ALA A 41 11.47 6.57 -7.20
CA ALA A 41 11.79 6.76 -5.80
C ALA A 41 12.44 8.10 -5.48
N GLU A 42 12.98 8.79 -6.48
CA GLU A 42 13.52 10.15 -6.36
C GLU A 42 12.49 11.22 -6.74
N LYS A 43 11.29 10.82 -7.20
CA LYS A 43 10.22 11.73 -7.61
C LYS A 43 8.90 11.52 -6.87
N ILE A 44 8.98 11.29 -5.57
CA ILE A 44 7.85 11.23 -4.63
C ILE A 44 7.30 12.64 -4.37
N LYS A 45 5.98 12.78 -4.42
CA LYS A 45 5.23 14.03 -4.20
C LYS A 45 4.52 14.07 -2.86
N SER A 46 4.04 12.92 -2.39
CA SER A 46 3.42 12.83 -1.07
C SER A 46 3.46 11.41 -0.50
N ILE A 47 3.44 11.33 0.82
CA ILE A 47 3.23 10.08 1.56
C ILE A 47 2.18 10.28 2.66
N ASP A 48 1.45 9.20 2.95
CA ASP A 48 0.68 9.08 4.19
C ASP A 48 1.37 8.04 5.06
N LYS A 49 1.61 8.37 6.32
CA LYS A 49 2.25 7.49 7.31
C LYS A 49 1.44 7.42 8.59
N SER A 50 1.64 6.37 9.37
CA SER A 50 1.03 6.27 10.69
C SER A 50 1.96 5.68 11.72
N THR A 51 1.96 6.24 12.93
CA THR A 51 2.76 5.72 14.04
C THR A 51 2.18 4.42 14.60
N LEU A 52 3.07 3.60 15.16
CA LEU A 52 2.79 2.36 15.88
C LEU A 52 2.56 2.59 17.39
N ASP A 53 1.98 3.74 17.75
CA ASP A 53 1.68 4.07 19.14
C ASP A 53 0.29 3.59 19.57
N ARG A 54 0.06 3.61 20.89
CA ARG A 54 -1.26 3.40 21.50
C ARG A 54 -2.34 4.30 20.88
N VAL A 55 -1.96 5.53 20.55
CA VAL A 55 -2.79 6.46 19.77
C VAL A 55 -2.12 6.64 18.42
N SER A 56 -2.56 5.87 17.43
CA SER A 56 -1.98 5.94 16.08
C SER A 56 -2.23 7.33 15.48
N LEU A 57 -1.15 8.09 15.29
CA LEU A 57 -1.18 9.36 14.60
C LEU A 57 -1.08 9.10 13.11
N LYS A 58 -1.98 9.70 12.33
CA LYS A 58 -1.93 9.65 10.86
C LYS A 58 -1.45 10.98 10.34
N THR A 59 -0.36 10.95 9.59
CA THR A 59 0.27 12.15 9.03
C THR A 59 0.26 12.04 7.52
N LYS A 60 -0.14 13.13 6.86
CA LYS A 60 -0.04 13.32 5.42
C LYS A 60 0.97 14.41 5.14
N SER A 61 2.02 14.07 4.40
CA SER A 61 3.11 14.98 4.07
C SER A 61 3.21 15.13 2.55
N GLN A 62 3.39 16.36 2.07
CA GLN A 62 3.53 16.67 0.65
C GLN A 62 4.68 17.66 0.46
N THR A 63 5.39 17.52 -0.65
CA THR A 63 6.52 18.37 -0.98
C THR A 63 6.17 19.28 -2.17
N SER A 64 6.74 20.49 -2.17
CA SER A 64 6.54 21.44 -3.27
C SER A 64 7.27 21.03 -4.55
N LYS A 65 8.32 20.22 -4.42
CA LYS A 65 9.08 19.59 -5.50
C LYS A 65 9.15 18.10 -5.22
N SER A 66 9.15 17.30 -6.29
CA SER A 66 9.36 15.86 -6.17
C SER A 66 10.71 15.57 -5.52
N THR A 67 10.74 14.61 -4.61
CA THR A 67 11.94 14.22 -3.85
C THR A 67 11.89 12.75 -3.44
N ASN A 68 12.85 12.25 -2.67
CA ASN A 68 12.84 10.89 -2.12
C ASN A 68 12.22 10.81 -0.72
N VAL A 69 12.10 9.59 -0.20
CA VAL A 69 11.38 9.31 1.05
C VAL A 69 12.05 9.93 2.29
N ASN A 70 13.36 10.19 2.25
CA ASN A 70 14.09 10.72 3.41
C ASN A 70 13.68 12.15 3.76
N ASP A 71 13.20 12.91 2.77
CA ASP A 71 12.71 14.28 2.98
C ASP A 71 11.33 14.34 3.65
N PHE A 72 10.67 13.21 3.84
CA PHE A 72 9.36 13.12 4.50
C PHE A 72 9.44 12.80 6.00
N ASP A 73 10.65 12.78 6.57
CA ASP A 73 10.92 12.51 8.00
C ASP A 73 10.29 11.16 8.43
N PHE A 74 10.43 10.12 7.62
CA PHE A 74 9.80 8.82 7.86
C PHE A 74 10.66 7.96 8.81
N GLU A 75 10.10 7.55 9.94
CA GLU A 75 10.77 6.66 10.89
C GLU A 75 10.57 5.19 10.53
N PHE A 76 11.56 4.60 9.86
CA PHE A 76 11.47 3.24 9.30
C PHE A 76 11.13 2.12 10.29
N ASP A 77 11.43 2.32 11.58
CA ASP A 77 11.21 1.31 12.63
C ASP A 77 9.91 1.52 13.43
N GLN A 78 9.26 2.69 13.30
CA GLN A 78 8.12 3.09 14.17
C GLN A 78 6.89 3.54 13.38
N GLU A 79 7.03 3.80 12.07
CA GLU A 79 5.96 4.25 11.21
C GLU A 79 5.65 3.25 10.10
N ILE A 80 4.36 3.15 9.76
CA ILE A 80 3.89 2.37 8.62
C ILE A 80 3.55 3.32 7.48
N LEU A 81 4.11 3.08 6.29
CA LEU A 81 3.71 3.74 5.06
C LEU A 81 2.30 3.26 4.66
N LYS A 82 1.35 4.20 4.59
CA LYS A 82 -0.06 3.92 4.24
C LYS A 82 -0.38 4.26 2.79
N SER A 83 0.22 5.30 2.25
CA SER A 83 0.10 5.62 0.84
C SER A 83 1.33 6.36 0.34
N ILE A 84 1.56 6.27 -0.97
CA ILE A 84 2.60 7.01 -1.67
C ILE A 84 2.02 7.60 -2.95
N CYS A 85 2.52 8.76 -3.35
CA CYS A 85 2.27 9.38 -4.64
C CYS A 85 3.61 9.76 -5.26
N ALA A 86 3.91 9.25 -6.45
CA ALA A 86 5.16 9.48 -7.15
C ALA A 86 4.93 9.66 -8.65
N SER A 87 5.87 10.32 -9.30
CA SER A 87 5.89 10.39 -10.76
C SER A 87 6.36 9.06 -11.32
N ILE A 88 5.83 8.63 -12.45
CA ILE A 88 6.31 7.45 -13.16
C ILE A 88 7.43 7.90 -14.11
N GLU A 89 8.55 7.19 -14.09
CA GLU A 89 9.61 7.42 -15.06
C GLU A 89 9.14 6.95 -16.44
N SER A 90 9.09 7.87 -17.41
CA SER A 90 8.72 7.56 -18.78
C SER A 90 9.57 8.38 -19.75
N ASP A 91 9.90 7.80 -20.89
CA ASP A 91 10.63 8.47 -21.98
C ASP A 91 9.75 9.48 -22.75
N SER A 92 8.48 9.60 -22.38
CA SER A 92 7.52 10.50 -23.02
C SER A 92 7.41 11.83 -22.25
N ASP A 93 7.04 12.91 -22.94
CA ASP A 93 6.76 14.23 -22.33
C ASP A 93 5.55 14.21 -21.36
N MET A 94 4.86 13.07 -21.24
CA MET A 94 3.71 12.89 -20.37
C MET A 94 4.15 12.64 -18.93
N ASN A 95 3.84 13.58 -18.05
CA ASN A 95 4.07 13.45 -16.61
C ASN A 95 3.02 12.54 -15.97
N GLU A 96 3.16 11.22 -16.15
CA GLU A 96 2.32 10.24 -15.45
C GLU A 96 2.59 10.27 -13.94
N VAL A 97 1.52 10.21 -13.15
CA VAL A 97 1.61 10.14 -11.69
C VAL A 97 0.81 8.95 -11.19
N VAL A 98 1.43 8.18 -10.29
CA VAL A 98 0.78 7.07 -9.59
C VAL A 98 0.63 7.40 -8.12
N SER A 99 -0.56 7.15 -7.57
CA SER A 99 -0.80 7.17 -6.14
C SER A 99 -1.45 5.87 -5.69
N GLY A 100 -0.99 5.32 -4.57
CA GLY A 100 -1.34 3.98 -4.15
C GLY A 100 -1.57 3.83 -2.66
N SER A 101 -2.66 3.15 -2.29
CA SER A 101 -2.93 2.62 -0.95
C SER A 101 -3.59 1.23 -1.08
N ASP A 102 -4.86 1.04 -0.70
CA ASP A 102 -5.61 -0.14 -1.12
C ASP A 102 -6.00 -0.07 -2.60
N ALA A 103 -6.37 1.13 -3.07
CA ALA A 103 -6.64 1.40 -4.48
C ALA A 103 -5.43 2.10 -5.12
N VAL A 104 -5.30 1.93 -6.44
CA VAL A 104 -4.36 2.67 -7.27
C VAL A 104 -5.10 3.75 -8.06
N SER A 105 -4.54 4.95 -8.07
CA SER A 105 -4.95 6.07 -8.89
C SER A 105 -3.83 6.41 -9.86
N LEU A 106 -4.13 6.40 -11.15
CA LEU A 106 -3.22 6.84 -12.20
C LEU A 106 -3.75 8.13 -12.82
N TYR A 107 -2.88 9.13 -12.91
CA TYR A 107 -3.13 10.36 -13.64
C TYR A 107 -2.36 10.26 -14.95
N THR A 108 -3.07 9.87 -16.01
CA THR A 108 -2.54 9.72 -17.37
C THR A 108 -3.66 9.98 -18.38
N GLU A 109 -3.31 10.36 -19.61
CA GLU A 109 -4.27 10.51 -20.70
C GLU A 109 -4.65 9.12 -21.22
N VAL A 110 -5.91 8.74 -21.07
CA VAL A 110 -6.37 7.39 -21.35
C VAL A 110 -7.62 7.38 -22.22
N GLU A 111 -7.59 6.56 -23.28
CA GLU A 111 -8.76 6.20 -24.06
C GLU A 111 -9.44 4.94 -23.50
N LEU A 112 -10.74 4.75 -23.78
CA LEU A 112 -11.49 3.58 -23.31
C LEU A 112 -10.92 2.23 -23.81
N SER A 113 -10.19 2.24 -24.93
CA SER A 113 -9.55 1.08 -25.53
C SER A 113 -8.40 0.50 -24.69
N ILE A 114 -7.76 1.30 -23.83
CA ILE A 114 -6.52 0.91 -23.15
C ILE A 114 -6.73 0.16 -21.83
N PHE A 115 -7.97 0.07 -21.34
CA PHE A 115 -8.27 -0.51 -20.01
C PHE A 115 -7.81 -1.97 -19.83
N PRO A 116 -7.91 -2.87 -20.82
CA PRO A 116 -7.36 -4.22 -20.72
C PRO A 116 -5.85 -4.23 -20.52
N GLU A 117 -5.11 -3.46 -21.34
CA GLU A 117 -3.67 -3.34 -21.25
C GLU A 117 -3.24 -2.69 -19.93
N LEU A 118 -3.96 -1.65 -19.52
CA LEU A 118 -3.74 -0.99 -18.23
C LEU A 118 -3.97 -1.96 -17.06
N ALA A 119 -5.00 -2.80 -17.14
CA ALA A 119 -5.27 -3.79 -16.12
C ALA A 119 -4.14 -4.81 -16.02
N ASP A 120 -3.61 -5.29 -17.15
CA ASP A 120 -2.45 -6.16 -17.18
C ASP A 120 -1.19 -5.48 -16.63
N ARG A 121 -0.92 -4.22 -17.01
CA ARG A 121 0.20 -3.41 -16.47
C ARG A 121 0.12 -3.30 -14.94
N LEU A 122 -1.07 -2.99 -14.40
CA LEU A 122 -1.29 -2.85 -12.96
C LEU A 122 -1.11 -4.18 -12.21
N ILE A 123 -1.60 -5.31 -12.75
CA ILE A 123 -1.37 -6.61 -12.11
C ILE A 123 0.11 -7.00 -12.17
N SER A 124 0.77 -6.80 -13.31
CA SER A 124 2.21 -7.09 -13.45
C SER A 124 3.02 -6.28 -12.44
N ALA A 125 2.77 -4.96 -12.36
CA ALA A 125 3.38 -4.09 -11.38
C ALA A 125 3.09 -4.52 -9.94
N TYR A 126 1.91 -5.04 -9.62
CA TYR A 126 1.64 -5.58 -8.28
C TYR A 126 2.45 -6.85 -7.97
N LYS A 127 2.76 -7.68 -8.97
CA LYS A 127 3.51 -8.93 -8.78
C LYS A 127 5.01 -8.71 -8.66
N GLU A 128 5.52 -7.63 -9.24
CA GLU A 128 6.94 -7.26 -9.17
C GLU A 128 7.42 -7.01 -7.74
N GLN A 129 8.72 -7.26 -7.54
CA GLN A 129 9.42 -7.09 -6.27
C GLN A 129 10.52 -6.02 -6.37
N THR A 130 10.61 -5.30 -7.50
CA THR A 130 11.62 -4.27 -7.76
C THR A 130 11.56 -3.15 -6.73
N TYR A 131 10.37 -2.87 -6.18
CA TYR A 131 10.21 -1.93 -5.07
C TYR A 131 11.05 -2.27 -3.84
N LYS A 132 11.40 -3.54 -3.59
CA LYS A 132 12.20 -3.96 -2.43
C LYS A 132 13.64 -3.46 -2.50
N GLU A 133 14.16 -3.24 -3.70
CA GLU A 133 15.48 -2.67 -3.90
C GLU A 133 15.49 -1.17 -3.54
N LYS A 134 14.40 -0.46 -3.88
CA LYS A 134 14.21 0.97 -3.62
C LYS A 134 13.74 1.27 -2.19
N TYR A 135 12.92 0.37 -1.62
CA TYR A 135 12.22 0.53 -0.33
C TYR A 135 12.30 -0.76 0.50
N PRO A 136 13.50 -1.21 0.91
CA PRO A 136 13.67 -2.49 1.61
C PRO A 136 12.89 -2.56 2.95
N TRP A 137 12.66 -1.41 3.57
CA TRP A 137 12.01 -1.25 4.86
C TRP A 137 10.47 -1.36 4.80
N VAL A 138 9.85 -1.24 3.63
CA VAL A 138 8.38 -1.10 3.55
C VAL A 138 7.63 -2.36 3.98
N ASP A 139 8.27 -3.53 3.84
CA ASP A 139 7.69 -4.81 4.22
C ASP A 139 8.01 -5.23 5.66
N PHE A 140 8.79 -4.45 6.42
CA PHE A 140 9.15 -4.81 7.79
C PHE A 140 7.93 -4.82 8.72
N ILE A 141 6.97 -3.93 8.48
CA ILE A 141 5.78 -3.80 9.33
C ILE A 141 4.53 -3.76 8.45
N GLN A 142 3.82 -4.89 8.39
CA GLN A 142 2.64 -5.08 7.56
C GLN A 142 1.43 -5.47 8.41
N PRO A 143 0.25 -4.84 8.19
CA PRO A 143 -0.97 -5.24 8.86
C PRO A 143 -1.44 -6.61 8.36
N ILE A 144 -1.54 -7.58 9.26
CA ILE A 144 -2.09 -8.89 8.96
C ILE A 144 -3.61 -8.76 8.83
N SER A 145 -4.14 -9.10 7.65
CA SER A 145 -5.58 -8.96 7.33
C SER A 145 -6.30 -10.29 7.12
N ASP A 146 -5.58 -11.41 6.96
CA ASP A 146 -6.17 -12.74 6.78
C ASP A 146 -6.84 -13.20 8.09
N PRO A 147 -8.18 -13.38 8.12
CA PRO A 147 -8.89 -13.81 9.32
C PRO A 147 -8.41 -15.15 9.88
N SER A 148 -7.99 -16.07 9.02
CA SER A 148 -7.52 -17.40 9.42
C SER A 148 -6.16 -17.31 10.09
N LEU A 149 -5.26 -16.50 9.53
CA LEU A 149 -3.95 -16.22 10.10
C LEU A 149 -4.09 -15.43 11.41
N ILE A 150 -4.94 -14.41 11.45
CA ILE A 150 -5.24 -13.65 12.67
C ILE A 150 -5.72 -14.60 13.77
N LYS A 151 -6.66 -15.50 13.46
CA LYS A 151 -7.15 -16.49 14.41
C LYS A 151 -6.02 -17.39 14.92
N THR A 152 -5.21 -17.94 14.01
CA THR A 152 -4.06 -18.78 14.37
C THR A 152 -3.08 -18.04 15.28
N LEU A 153 -2.79 -16.78 15.00
CA LEU A 153 -1.90 -15.95 15.81
C LEU A 153 -2.50 -15.67 17.19
N ASN A 154 -3.80 -15.38 17.27
CA ASN A 154 -4.50 -15.21 18.54
C ASN A 154 -4.49 -16.50 19.38
N ASP A 155 -4.70 -17.65 18.75
CA ASP A 155 -4.65 -18.96 19.42
C ASP A 155 -3.24 -19.26 19.95
N ASN A 156 -2.19 -18.88 19.22
CA ASN A 156 -0.80 -18.98 19.68
C ASN A 156 -0.52 -18.06 20.87
N ILE A 157 -0.98 -16.81 20.83
CA ILE A 157 -0.83 -15.86 21.94
C ILE A 157 -1.56 -16.38 23.19
N LEU A 158 -2.80 -16.87 23.04
CA LEU A 158 -3.57 -17.48 24.13
C LEU A 158 -2.83 -18.68 24.73
N SER A 159 -2.27 -19.53 23.89
CA SER A 159 -1.49 -20.69 24.32
C SER A 159 -0.23 -20.27 25.09
N SER A 160 0.49 -19.25 24.64
CA SER A 160 1.67 -18.74 25.35
C SER A 160 1.31 -18.13 26.70
N ILE A 161 0.21 -17.36 26.78
CA ILE A 161 -0.31 -16.80 28.04
C ILE A 161 -0.68 -17.93 29.01
N ASN A 162 -1.38 -18.97 28.53
CA ASN A 162 -1.80 -20.10 29.36
C ASN A 162 -0.61 -20.95 29.88
N ASN A 163 0.54 -20.91 29.19
CA ASN A 163 1.75 -21.62 29.58
C ASN A 163 2.81 -20.71 30.26
N ASP A 164 2.44 -19.49 30.66
CA ASP A 164 3.32 -18.52 31.33
C ASP A 164 4.56 -18.07 30.52
N TYR A 165 4.53 -18.23 29.19
CA TYR A 165 5.60 -17.76 28.30
C TYR A 165 5.41 -16.30 27.90
N LEU A 166 5.72 -15.39 28.82
CA LEU A 166 5.46 -13.95 28.69
C LEU A 166 6.63 -13.12 28.14
N GLU A 167 7.81 -13.72 27.92
CA GLU A 167 9.05 -12.99 27.57
C GLU A 167 8.94 -12.13 26.30
N ASN A 168 8.01 -12.44 25.40
CA ASN A 168 7.79 -11.72 24.14
C ASN A 168 6.35 -11.20 23.99
N ILE A 169 5.57 -11.15 25.08
CA ILE A 169 4.19 -10.67 25.06
C ILE A 169 4.12 -9.30 25.70
N TRP A 170 3.85 -8.29 24.87
CA TRP A 170 3.67 -6.92 25.30
C TRP A 170 2.18 -6.61 25.37
N ILE A 171 1.68 -6.36 26.58
CA ILE A 171 0.29 -5.93 26.78
C ILE A 171 0.30 -4.41 26.92
N SER A 172 -0.46 -3.72 26.07
CA SER A 172 -0.70 -2.29 26.27
C SER A 172 -1.51 -2.11 27.56
N PRO A 173 -1.08 -1.26 28.50
CA PRO A 173 -1.76 -1.12 29.79
C PRO A 173 -3.23 -0.73 29.60
N LEU A 174 -4.11 -1.45 30.30
CA LEU A 174 -5.52 -1.12 30.45
C LEU A 174 -5.65 0.19 31.23
N LYS A 175 -6.61 1.04 30.84
CA LYS A 175 -6.95 2.29 31.55
C LYS A 175 -7.32 2.05 33.00
#